data_AF-A0A7C3CLD4-F1
#
_entry.id   AF-A0A7C3CLD4-F1
#
_cell.length_a   1.000
_cell.length_b   1.000
_cell.length_c   1.000
_cell.angle_alpha   90.00
_cell.angle_beta   90.00
_cell.angle_gamma   90.00
#
_symmetry.space_group_name_H-M   'P 1'
#
loop_
_entity.id
_entity.type
_entity.pdbx_description
1 polymer ?
#
loop_
_entity_poly.entity_id
_entity_poly.type
_entity_poly.pdbx_seq_one_letter_code
_entity_poly.pdbx_strand_id
1 'polypeptide(L)'
;MRVRGEGFADLYRLEKMAQKDPGRALQEACREFEALFLQILLRGMERTVLRSGLFPEGLEMRIYRDLYYEQLARDLSGRGLGIARLLYRDLSQKMGLKPASYSAEKGGRR
;
A
#
# COMPACT_ATOMS: atom_id res chain seq x y z
N MET A 1 -1.36 -1.25 17.93
CA MET A 1 -2.05 -1.06 16.64
C MET A 1 -2.28 0.43 16.41
N ARG A 2 -1.31 1.13 15.81
CA ARG A 2 -1.35 2.60 15.65
C ARG A 2 -1.99 2.90 14.30
N VAL A 3 -3.32 2.94 14.27
CA VAL A 3 -4.04 3.54 13.14
C VAL A 3 -3.80 5.04 13.27
N ARG A 4 -2.78 5.51 12.55
CA ARG A 4 -2.36 6.91 12.50
C ARG A 4 -3.56 7.77 12.05
N GLY A 5 -3.95 8.73 12.86
CA GLY A 5 -4.86 9.81 12.48
C GLY A 5 -4.18 10.82 11.55
N GLU A 6 -3.68 10.38 10.39
CA GLU A 6 -2.86 11.20 9.47
C GLU A 6 -3.54 11.55 8.14
N GLY A 7 -4.78 11.09 7.90
CA GLY A 7 -5.46 11.31 6.61
C GLY A 7 -5.53 12.76 6.14
N PHE A 8 -5.70 13.74 7.04
CA PHE A 8 -5.72 15.16 6.67
C PHE A 8 -4.34 15.81 6.56
N ALA A 9 -3.38 15.37 7.37
CA ALA A 9 -2.01 15.89 7.35
C ALA A 9 -1.24 15.41 6.11
N ASP A 10 -1.48 14.18 5.68
CA ASP A 10 -0.88 13.58 4.49
C ASP A 10 -1.43 14.23 3.20
N LEU A 11 -2.72 14.56 3.16
CA LEU A 11 -3.32 15.29 2.05
C LEU A 11 -2.71 16.70 1.91
N TYR A 12 -2.60 17.44 3.01
CA TYR A 12 -1.99 18.76 3.01
C TYR A 12 -0.51 18.72 2.57
N ARG A 13 0.22 17.67 2.98
CA ARG A 13 1.59 17.42 2.55
C ARG A 13 1.67 17.11 1.05
N LEU A 14 0.76 16.29 0.52
CA LEU A 14 0.69 15.94 -0.90
C LEU A 14 0.34 17.17 -1.75
N GLU A 15 -0.62 18.00 -1.34
CA GLU A 15 -0.95 19.26 -2.03
C GLU A 15 0.25 20.19 -2.11
N LYS A 16 0.94 20.40 -0.98
CA LYS A 16 2.14 21.24 -0.93
C LYS A 16 3.27 20.68 -1.80
N MET A 17 3.39 19.36 -1.90
CA MET A 17 4.36 18.70 -2.78
C MET A 17 3.97 18.86 -4.25
N ALA A 18 2.69 18.72 -4.60
CA ALA A 18 2.19 18.84 -5.97
C ALA A 18 2.42 20.23 -6.57
N GLN A 19 2.36 21.28 -5.75
CA GLN A 19 2.70 22.64 -6.17
C GLN A 19 4.19 22.80 -6.54
N LYS A 20 5.09 22.02 -5.93
CA LYS A 20 6.54 22.11 -6.15
C LYS A 20 7.04 21.11 -7.19
N ASP A 21 6.55 19.89 -7.13
CA ASP A 21 6.95 18.76 -7.96
C ASP A 21 5.73 17.83 -8.17
N PRO A 22 4.93 18.09 -9.22
CA PRO A 22 3.73 17.29 -9.51
C PRO A 22 4.08 15.84 -9.86
N GLY A 23 5.25 15.59 -10.44
CA GLY A 23 5.70 14.24 -10.78
C GLY A 23 5.97 13.41 -9.53
N ARG A 24 6.67 13.97 -8.55
CA ARG A 24 6.95 13.30 -7.28
C ARG A 24 5.69 13.14 -6.42
N ALA A 25 4.82 14.15 -6.39
CA ALA A 25 3.55 14.07 -5.66
C ALA A 25 2.63 12.98 -6.23
N LEU A 26 2.53 12.87 -7.55
CA LEU A 26 1.77 11.81 -8.22
C LEU A 26 2.35 10.42 -7.92
N GLN A 27 3.69 10.30 -7.90
CA GLN A 27 4.35 9.05 -7.54
C GLN A 27 4.01 8.60 -6.11
N GLU A 28 4.05 9.52 -5.15
CA GLU A 28 3.74 9.22 -3.75
C GLU A 28 2.25 8.85 -3.59
N ALA A 29 1.34 9.60 -4.22
CA ALA A 29 -0.09 9.28 -4.21
C ALA A 29 -0.37 7.88 -4.78
N CYS A 30 0.32 7.47 -5.86
CA CYS A 30 0.18 6.13 -6.41
C CYS A 30 0.69 5.03 -5.47
N ARG A 31 1.76 5.30 -4.69
CA ARG A 31 2.29 4.36 -3.68
C ARG A 31 1.32 4.19 -2.52
N GLU A 32 0.79 5.29 -1.98
CA GLU A 32 -0.21 5.26 -0.91
C GLU A 32 -1.48 4.52 -1.36
N PHE A 33 -1.92 4.75 -2.59
CA PHE A 33 -3.03 4.00 -3.17
C PHE A 33 -2.74 2.48 -3.24
N GLU A 34 -1.57 2.07 -3.71
CA GLU A 34 -1.18 0.65 -3.76
C GLU A 34 -1.16 0.01 -2.37
N ALA A 35 -0.70 0.73 -1.34
CA ALA A 35 -0.73 0.27 0.04
C ALA A 35 -2.17 0.04 0.56
N LEU A 36 -3.07 0.99 0.31
CA LEU A 36 -4.48 0.85 0.68
C LEU A 36 -5.16 -0.29 -0.09
N PHE A 37 -4.88 -0.40 -1.39
CA PHE A 37 -5.40 -1.48 -2.22
C PHE A 37 -4.93 -2.84 -1.74
N LEU A 38 -3.64 -2.99 -1.42
CA LEU A 38 -3.09 -4.21 -0.82
C LEU A 38 -3.78 -4.56 0.49
N GLN A 39 -4.06 -3.57 1.33
CA GLN A 39 -4.77 -3.79 2.59
C GLN A 39 -6.21 -4.29 2.36
N ILE A 40 -6.90 -3.78 1.34
CA ILE A 40 -8.25 -4.24 0.95
C ILE A 40 -8.18 -5.66 0.38
N LEU A 41 -7.21 -5.92 -0.50
CA LEU A 41 -7.01 -7.21 -1.15
C LEU A 41 -6.69 -8.31 -0.13
N LEU A 42 -5.74 -8.06 0.79
CA LEU A 42 -5.37 -9.01 1.84
C LEU A 42 -6.55 -9.30 2.78
N ARG A 43 -7.33 -8.28 3.16
CA ARG A 43 -8.56 -8.47 3.95
C ARG A 43 -9.63 -9.25 3.17
N GLY A 44 -9.72 -9.06 1.85
CA GLY A 44 -10.60 -9.83 0.98
C GLY A 44 -10.21 -11.32 0.97
N MET A 45 -8.92 -11.62 0.80
CA MET A 45 -8.40 -12.99 0.82
C MET A 45 -8.62 -13.68 2.18
N GLU A 46 -8.47 -12.95 3.29
CA GLU A 46 -8.73 -13.50 4.62
C GLU A 46 -10.20 -13.96 4.78
N ARG A 47 -11.14 -13.27 4.14
CA ARG A 47 -12.57 -13.60 4.16
C ARG A 47 -12.94 -14.77 3.25
N THR A 48 -12.13 -15.11 2.24
CA THR A 48 -12.42 -16.23 1.33
C THR A 48 -11.93 -17.57 1.85
N VAL A 49 -11.13 -17.59 2.92
CA VAL A 49 -10.72 -18.83 3.58
C VAL A 49 -11.95 -19.47 4.24
N LEU A 50 -12.45 -20.55 3.64
CA LEU A 50 -13.54 -21.36 4.20
C LEU A 50 -13.10 -21.93 5.54
N ARG A 51 -13.64 -21.37 6.62
CA ARG A 51 -13.38 -21.84 7.98
C ARG A 51 -14.24 -23.09 8.19
N SER A 52 -13.62 -24.26 8.10
CA SER A 52 -14.30 -25.52 8.43
C SER A 52 -14.72 -25.49 9.90
N GLY A 53 -16.02 -25.56 10.19
CA GLY A 53 -16.56 -25.60 11.55
C GLY A 53 -16.14 -26.82 12.39
N LEU A 54 -15.29 -27.68 11.85
CA LEU A 54 -14.69 -28.84 12.51
C LEU A 54 -13.68 -28.46 13.61
N PHE A 55 -13.08 -27.27 13.53
CA PHE A 55 -12.23 -26.73 14.59
C PHE A 55 -12.69 -25.30 14.92
N PRO A 56 -13.20 -25.03 16.13
CA PRO A 56 -13.37 -23.64 16.55
C PRO A 56 -11.98 -22.98 16.52
N GLU A 57 -11.83 -21.89 15.77
CA GLU A 57 -10.58 -21.13 15.74
C GLU A 57 -10.27 -20.62 17.15
N GLY A 58 -9.31 -21.27 17.81
CA GLY A 58 -8.78 -20.81 19.10
C GLY A 58 -8.20 -19.41 18.97
N LEU A 59 -8.26 -18.65 20.07
CA LEU A 59 -7.72 -17.29 20.15
C LEU A 59 -6.23 -17.27 19.75
N GLU A 60 -5.47 -18.31 20.08
CA GLU A 60 -4.08 -18.48 19.69
C GLU A 60 -3.86 -18.49 18.16
N MET A 61 -4.74 -19.17 17.41
CA MET A 61 -4.60 -19.27 15.96
C MET A 61 -4.92 -17.94 15.28
N ARG A 62 -5.88 -17.17 15.82
CA ARG A 62 -6.18 -15.82 15.34
C ARG A 62 -5.00 -14.88 15.54
N ILE A 63 -4.43 -14.86 16.75
CA ILE A 63 -3.27 -14.02 17.07
C ILE A 63 -2.07 -14.38 16.17
N TYR A 64 -1.77 -15.66 15.99
CA TYR A 64 -0.69 -16.10 15.10
C TYR A 64 -0.91 -15.64 13.66
N ARG A 65 -2.15 -15.77 13.17
CA ARG A 65 -2.53 -15.39 11.81
C ARG A 65 -2.45 -13.89 11.59
N ASP A 66 -2.86 -13.09 12.56
CA ASP A 66 -2.75 -11.62 12.53
C ASP A 66 -1.27 -11.20 12.44
N LEU A 67 -0.40 -11.81 13.26
CA LEU A 67 1.04 -11.57 13.22
C LEU A 67 1.67 -12.00 11.89
N TYR A 68 1.23 -13.14 11.35
CA TYR A 68 1.68 -13.63 10.05
C TYR A 68 1.28 -12.69 8.92
N TYR A 69 0.03 -12.24 8.89
CA TYR A 69 -0.44 -11.28 7.88
C TYR A 69 0.24 -9.91 8.02
N GLU A 70 0.57 -9.47 9.24
CA GLU A 70 1.34 -8.24 9.45
C GLU A 70 2.74 -8.33 8.83
N GLN A 71 3.44 -9.46 9.00
CA GLN A 71 4.75 -9.67 8.37
C GLN A 71 4.66 -9.84 6.86
N LEU A 72 3.68 -10.60 6.38
CA LEU A 72 3.46 -10.77 4.95
C LEU A 72 3.15 -9.43 4.27
N ALA A 73 2.35 -8.57 4.91
CA ALA A 73 2.07 -7.23 4.41
C ALA A 73 3.33 -6.35 4.39
N ARG A 74 4.21 -6.45 5.39
CA ARG A 74 5.52 -5.76 5.41
C ARG A 74 6.42 -6.21 4.25
N ASP A 75 6.55 -7.51 4.05
CA ASP A 75 7.36 -8.08 2.97
C ASP A 75 6.84 -7.71 1.58
N LEU A 76 5.51 -7.70 1.40
CA LEU A 76 4.86 -7.29 0.16
C LEU A 76 4.95 -5.77 -0.08
N SER A 77 4.88 -4.95 0.98
CA SER A 77 5.03 -3.50 0.88
C SER A 77 6.42 -3.07 0.38
N GLY A 78 7.47 -3.82 0.73
CA GLY A 78 8.84 -3.55 0.28
C GLY A 78 9.11 -3.84 -1.21
N ARG A 79 8.29 -4.69 -1.85
CA ARG A 79 8.36 -4.99 -3.29
C ARG A 79 7.26 -4.31 -4.12
N GLY A 80 6.11 -4.04 -3.51
CA GLY A 80 4.89 -3.64 -4.21
C GLY A 80 4.39 -4.73 -5.18
N LEU A 81 3.16 -4.58 -5.68
CA LEU A 81 2.67 -5.37 -6.82
C LEU A 81 3.02 -4.71 -8.16
N GLY A 82 3.56 -3.49 -8.12
CA GLY A 82 3.85 -2.67 -9.30
C GLY A 82 2.62 -1.90 -9.80
N ILE A 83 1.52 -1.91 -9.05
CA ILE A 83 0.29 -1.19 -9.40
C ILE A 83 0.54 0.32 -9.35
N ALA A 84 1.29 0.80 -8.34
CA ALA A 84 1.66 2.20 -8.26
C ALA A 84 2.43 2.67 -9.51
N ARG A 85 3.31 1.82 -10.04
CA ARG A 85 4.10 2.12 -11.24
C ARG A 85 3.22 2.20 -12.50
N LEU A 86 2.28 1.27 -12.65
CA LEU A 86 1.35 1.25 -13.78
C LEU A 86 0.42 2.47 -13.75
N LEU A 87 -0.15 2.78 -12.58
CA LEU A 87 -1.00 3.95 -12.37
C LEU A 87 -0.23 5.25 -12.61
N TYR A 88 0.99 5.34 -12.09
CA TYR A 88 1.86 6.50 -12.31
C TYR A 88 2.08 6.74 -13.80
N ARG A 89 2.42 5.69 -14.57
CA ARG A 89 2.65 5.78 -16.01
C ARG A 89 1.42 6.32 -16.75
N ASP A 90 0.24 5.75 -16.46
CA ASP A 90 -1.01 6.14 -17.12
C ASP A 90 -1.42 7.58 -16.76
N LEU A 91 -1.35 7.93 -15.48
CA LEU A 91 -1.75 9.25 -14.99
C LEU A 91 -0.75 10.34 -15.40
N SER A 92 0.56 10.06 -15.37
CA SER A 92 1.58 11.01 -15.80
C SER A 92 1.42 11.37 -17.28
N GLN A 93 1.11 10.37 -18.11
CA GLN A 93 0.84 10.58 -19.53
C GLN A 93 -0.40 11.44 -19.76
N LYS A 94 -1.50 11.19 -19.03
CA LYS A 94 -2.73 11.99 -19.11
C LYS A 94 -2.53 13.43 -18.63
N MET A 95 -1.67 13.65 -17.64
CA MET A 95 -1.36 14.98 -17.10
C MET A 95 -0.29 15.74 -17.89
N GLY A 96 0.25 15.17 -18.98
CA GLY A 96 1.33 15.78 -19.75
C GLY A 96 2.64 15.91 -18.96
N LEU A 97 2.77 15.19 -17.84
CA LEU A 97 3.99 15.12 -17.06
C LEU A 97 4.98 14.24 -17.83
N LYS A 98 6.14 14.80 -18.21
CA LYS A 98 7.26 13.99 -18.72
C LYS A 98 7.50 12.87 -17.70
N PRO A 99 7.54 11.59 -18.10
CA PRO A 99 7.70 10.51 -17.14
C PRO A 99 9.07 10.66 -16.48
N ALA A 100 9.08 11.23 -15.28
CA ALA A 100 10.22 11.11 -14.40
C ALA A 100 10.38 9.61 -14.14
N SER A 101 11.58 9.09 -14.36
CA SER A 101 11.89 7.68 -14.13
C SER A 101 11.31 7.28 -12.77
N TYR A 102 10.33 6.37 -12.75
CA TYR A 102 9.75 5.86 -11.52
C TYR A 102 10.88 5.30 -10.66
N SER A 103 11.29 6.05 -9.64
CA SER A 103 12.29 5.61 -8.69
C SER A 103 11.59 4.64 -7.75
N ALA A 104 11.70 3.34 -8.03
CA ALA A 104 11.45 2.33 -7.03
C ALA A 104 12.52 2.56 -5.96
N GLU A 105 12.19 3.25 -4.87
CA GLU A 105 13.09 3.33 -3.73
C GLU A 105 13.27 1.90 -3.24
N LYS A 106 14.49 1.38 -3.42
CA LYS A 106 14.89 0.07 -2.91
C LYS A 106 14.57 0.06 -1.42
N GLY A 107 13.62 -0.80 -1.03
CA GLY A 107 13.44 -1.20 0.36
C GLY A 107 14.82 -1.51 0.94
N GLY A 108 15.23 -0.69 1.91
CA GLY A 108 16.55 -0.77 2.52
C GLY A 108 16.76 -2.16 3.09
N ARG A 109 17.77 -2.86 2.57
CA ARG A 109 18.46 -3.91 3.32
C ARG A 109 19.09 -3.25 4.55
N ARG A 110 18.51 -3.48 5.71
CA ARG A 110 19.22 -3.68 6.98
C ARG A 110 18.46 -4.71 7.78
#